data_AF-A0A1X7G7F5-F1
#
_entry.id   AF-A0A1X7G7F5-F1
#
_cell.length_a   1.000
_cell.length_b   1.000
_cell.length_c   1.000
_cell.angle_alpha   90.00
_cell.angle_beta   90.00
_cell.angle_gamma   90.00
#
_symmetry.space_group_name_H-M   'P 1'
#
loop_
_entity.id
_entity.type
_entity.pdbx_description
1 polymer ?
#
loop_
_entity_poly.entity_id
_entity_poly.type
_entity_poly.pdbx_seq_one_letter_code
_entity_poly.pdbx_strand_id
1 'polypeptide(L)'
;MDSCQALTEKEKQTLRLMGRGHDAKSMAHHLGLSVHTVNERLRAARRKMSVSSSREAARRLLDTEGPTPENLGDKQMGEAGQHASVEGSAASDALARTKSRFVWGVVGVALMSLILGIAALSSLSVGSAPSTGAVEAQPVAAATAGQSETEAVRAARAWLALGDQGRWNDGWRATSKSFRDLNTPAVWAEVSERVRKPLGAMLSRTALSQETVPAPPAGVEVVKFRTSFANKPEAIETVSLVREDADWKVVGIFLE
;
A
#
# COMPACT_ATOMS: atom_id res chain seq x y z
N MET A 1 39.43 1.51 12.20
CA MET A 1 39.08 2.61 11.27
C MET A 1 37.60 2.89 11.47
N ASP A 2 37.27 4.05 12.02
CA ASP A 2 35.94 4.35 12.53
C ASP A 2 34.95 4.46 11.37
N SER A 3 34.07 3.47 11.20
CA SER A 3 33.05 3.46 10.14
C SER A 3 32.11 4.68 10.19
N CYS A 4 32.11 5.42 11.31
CA CYS A 4 31.42 6.69 11.52
C CYS A 4 32.03 7.87 10.73
N GLN A 5 33.33 7.82 10.37
CA GLN A 5 33.99 8.90 9.61
C GLN A 5 33.59 8.91 8.13
N ALA A 6 33.15 7.78 7.58
CA ALA A 6 32.68 7.67 6.19
C ALA A 6 31.29 8.30 5.94
N LEU A 7 30.60 8.70 7.01
CA LEU A 7 29.26 9.29 6.94
C LEU A 7 29.32 10.79 6.64
N THR A 8 28.42 11.25 5.78
CA THR A 8 28.17 12.67 5.56
C THR A 8 27.42 13.29 6.74
N GLU A 9 27.55 14.61 6.94
CA GLU A 9 26.88 15.29 8.05
C GLU A 9 25.35 15.13 8.01
N LYS A 10 24.76 15.12 6.81
CA LYS A 10 23.33 14.88 6.60
C LYS A 10 22.89 13.47 7.02
N GLU A 11 23.73 12.46 6.81
CA GLU A 11 23.47 11.09 7.27
C GLU A 11 23.61 10.99 8.79
N LYS A 12 24.64 11.60 9.38
CA LYS A 12 24.85 11.66 10.84
C LYS A 12 23.67 12.34 11.54
N GLN A 13 23.21 13.48 11.03
CA GLN A 13 22.03 14.19 11.54
C GLN A 13 20.77 13.31 11.54
N THR A 14 20.58 12.51 10.49
CA THR A 14 19.44 11.59 10.40
C THR A 14 19.55 10.45 11.42
N LEU A 15 20.75 9.89 11.60
CA LEU A 15 21.01 8.86 12.61
C LEU A 15 20.87 9.40 14.04
N ARG A 16 21.28 10.64 14.30
CA ARG A 16 21.11 11.33 15.59
C ARG A 16 19.64 11.47 16.00
N LEU A 17 18.75 11.78 15.05
CA LEU A 17 17.31 11.83 15.30
C LEU A 17 16.73 10.44 15.53
N MET A 18 17.14 9.44 14.73
CA MET A 18 16.70 8.06 14.93
C MET A 18 17.14 7.50 16.28
N GLY A 19 18.38 7.80 16.72
CA GLY A 19 18.89 7.40 18.02
C GLY A 19 18.14 8.02 19.20
N ARG A 20 17.49 9.18 18.99
CA ARG A 20 16.60 9.85 19.95
C ARG A 20 15.16 9.33 19.92
N GLY A 21 14.85 8.33 19.09
CA GLY A 21 13.53 7.69 19.04
C GLY A 21 12.56 8.28 18.00
N HIS A 22 13.01 9.19 17.13
CA HIS A 22 12.15 9.70 16.06
C HIS A 22 11.90 8.63 14.99
N ASP A 23 10.65 8.52 14.54
CA ASP A 23 10.28 7.72 13.39
C ASP A 23 10.60 8.44 12.05
N ALA A 24 10.49 7.72 10.93
CA ALA A 24 10.81 8.27 9.61
C ALA A 24 9.95 9.48 9.21
N LYS A 25 8.71 9.55 9.68
CA LYS A 25 7.76 10.64 9.39
C LYS A 25 8.07 11.88 10.22
N SER A 26 8.36 11.69 11.51
CA SER A 26 8.79 12.72 12.45
C SER A 26 10.13 13.34 12.02
N MET A 27 11.11 12.52 11.63
CA MET A 27 12.39 13.01 11.09
C MET A 27 12.22 13.80 9.79
N ALA A 28 11.33 13.35 8.90
CA ALA A 28 11.03 14.05 7.66
C ALA A 28 10.45 15.45 7.93
N HIS A 29 9.51 15.56 8.86
CA HIS A 29 8.96 16.83 9.31
C HIS A 29 10.03 17.73 9.96
N HIS A 30 10.87 17.18 10.85
CA HIS A 30 11.91 17.94 11.55
C HIS A 30 13.03 18.44 10.61
N LEU A 31 13.33 17.69 9.55
CA LEU A 31 14.38 18.04 8.59
C LEU A 31 13.87 18.83 7.38
N GLY A 32 12.54 19.02 7.24
CA GLY A 32 11.94 19.62 6.05
C GLY A 32 12.16 18.78 4.78
N LEU A 33 12.19 17.46 4.91
CA LEU A 33 12.48 16.52 3.81
C LEU A 33 11.30 15.57 3.60
N SER A 34 11.28 14.86 2.47
CA SER A 34 10.37 13.74 2.29
C SER A 34 10.84 12.51 3.08
N VAL A 35 9.88 11.68 3.49
CA VAL A 35 10.16 10.38 4.15
C VAL A 35 11.06 9.48 3.30
N HIS A 36 10.89 9.54 1.98
CA HIS A 36 11.73 8.80 1.04
C HIS A 36 13.20 9.23 1.14
N THR A 37 13.48 10.53 1.15
CA THR A 37 14.85 11.05 1.29
C THR A 37 15.48 10.66 2.63
N VAL A 38 14.71 10.66 3.71
CA VAL A 38 15.16 10.17 5.04
C VAL A 38 15.54 8.69 4.95
N ASN A 39 14.71 7.86 4.32
CA ASN A 39 14.97 6.42 4.15
C ASN A 39 16.19 6.15 3.27
N GLU A 40 16.40 6.91 2.19
CA GLU A 40 17.60 6.80 1.37
C GLU A 40 18.87 7.15 2.17
N ARG A 41 18.83 8.19 3.00
CA ARG A 41 19.95 8.55 3.89
C ARG A 41 20.25 7.44 4.90
N LEU A 42 19.22 6.84 5.51
CA LEU A 42 19.39 5.72 6.43
C LEU A 42 19.95 4.48 5.73
N ARG A 43 19.52 4.20 4.48
CA ARG A 43 20.07 3.10 3.68
C ARG A 43 21.53 3.36 3.29
N ALA A 44 21.88 4.58 2.88
CA ALA A 44 23.25 4.97 2.58
C ALA A 44 24.15 4.82 3.81
N ALA A 45 23.69 5.27 4.97
CA ALA A 45 24.41 5.14 6.23
C ALA A 45 24.66 3.66 6.61
N ARG A 46 23.64 2.78 6.50
CA ARG A 46 23.80 1.34 6.73
C ARG A 46 24.83 0.70 5.79
N ARG A 47 24.79 1.04 4.50
CA ARG A 47 25.77 0.55 3.51
C ARG A 47 27.20 0.96 3.86
N LYS A 48 27.41 2.22 4.28
CA LYS A 48 28.72 2.74 4.67
C LYS A 48 29.24 2.11 5.97
N MET A 49 28.36 1.89 6.94
CA MET A 49 28.71 1.29 8.23
C MET A 49 28.74 -0.24 8.21
N SER A 50 28.35 -0.88 7.10
CA SER A 50 28.22 -2.35 6.99
C SER A 50 27.37 -2.98 8.09
N VAL A 51 26.26 -2.33 8.46
CA VAL A 51 25.33 -2.80 9.50
C VAL A 51 23.97 -3.20 8.95
N SER A 52 23.33 -4.15 9.62
CA SER A 52 22.05 -4.72 9.21
C SER A 52 20.86 -3.77 9.46
N SER A 53 20.97 -2.89 10.44
CA SER A 53 19.86 -2.04 10.91
C SER A 53 20.25 -0.58 11.11
N SER A 54 19.31 0.32 10.81
CA SER A 54 19.49 1.76 10.98
C SER A 54 19.57 2.14 12.46
N ARG A 55 18.91 1.37 13.34
CA ARG A 55 19.05 1.54 14.80
C ARG A 55 20.44 1.15 15.30
N GLU A 56 21.02 0.11 14.70
CA GLU A 56 22.38 -0.31 15.01
C GLU A 56 23.39 0.76 14.55
N ALA A 57 23.21 1.32 13.35
CA ALA A 57 23.98 2.47 12.87
C ALA A 57 23.88 3.67 13.82
N ALA A 58 22.66 4.01 14.26
CA ALA A 58 22.42 5.12 15.17
C ALA A 58 23.10 4.92 16.53
N ARG A 59 23.03 3.70 17.10
CA ARG A 59 23.71 3.36 18.35
C ARG A 59 25.22 3.55 18.23
N ARG A 60 25.84 2.94 17.21
CA ARG A 60 27.29 3.05 16.98
C ARG A 60 27.75 4.49 16.77
N LEU A 61 26.92 5.32 16.10
CA LEU A 61 27.21 6.75 15.93
C LEU A 61 27.18 7.48 17.28
N LEU A 62 26.14 7.27 18.09
CA LEU A 62 26.01 7.91 19.41
C LEU A 62 27.11 7.48 20.38
N ASP A 63 27.51 6.21 20.34
CA ASP A 63 28.63 5.68 21.13
C ASP A 63 29.96 6.36 20.75
N THR A 64 30.11 6.81 19.49
CA THR A 64 31.30 7.50 18.99
C THR A 64 31.25 9.02 19.25
N GLU A 65 30.07 9.64 19.16
CA GLU A 65 29.90 11.10 19.30
C GLU A 65 29.72 11.57 20.75
N GLY A 66 29.40 10.67 21.69
CA GLY A 66 29.09 11.00 23.08
C GLY A 66 27.74 11.72 23.23
N PRO A 67 27.23 11.89 24.47
CA PRO A 67 25.95 12.56 24.69
C PRO A 67 26.09 14.06 24.40
N THR A 68 25.54 14.52 23.28
CA THR A 68 25.30 15.95 23.04
C THR A 68 24.12 16.41 23.90
N PRO A 69 24.30 17.30 24.89
CA PRO A 69 23.21 17.81 25.71
C PRO A 69 22.49 18.92 24.93
N GLU A 70 21.35 18.62 24.32
CA GLU A 70 20.38 19.66 23.95
C GLU A 70 19.00 19.28 24.49
N ASN A 71 18.42 20.27 25.16
CA ASN A 71 17.37 20.17 26.15
C ASN A 71 16.00 19.90 25.50
N LEU A 72 15.21 19.11 26.22
CA LEU A 72 13.83 18.76 25.90
C LEU A 72 12.94 19.99 25.94
N GLY A 73 12.28 20.29 24.82
CA GLY A 73 11.08 21.12 24.79
C GLY A 73 9.88 20.22 24.51
N ASP A 74 9.22 19.77 25.57
CA ASP A 74 7.88 19.19 25.48
C ASP A 74 6.96 20.17 24.73
N LYS A 75 6.31 19.69 23.66
CA LYS A 75 5.14 20.39 23.11
C LYS A 75 3.94 19.46 23.15
N GLN A 76 3.10 19.77 24.14
CA GLN A 76 1.82 19.19 24.51
C GLN A 76 0.95 18.74 23.33
N MET A 77 0.48 17.50 23.41
CA MET A 77 -0.77 17.05 22.80
C MET A 77 -1.92 17.59 23.63
N GLY A 78 -2.79 18.40 23.03
CA GLY A 78 -4.06 18.81 23.62
C GLY A 78 -5.10 17.73 23.39
N GLU A 79 -5.56 17.10 24.48
CA GLU A 79 -6.81 16.34 24.52
C GLU A 79 -7.73 16.96 25.58
N ALA A 80 -8.97 17.18 25.19
CA ALA A 80 -10.02 17.77 26.01
C ALA A 80 -10.68 16.72 26.91
N GLY A 81 -10.98 17.12 28.14
CA GLY A 81 -12.13 16.59 28.90
C GLY A 81 -11.83 15.61 30.04
N GLN A 82 -11.61 16.16 31.24
CA GLN A 82 -12.38 15.91 32.49
C GLN A 82 -12.58 14.44 32.96
N HIS A 83 -12.41 14.04 34.22
CA HIS A 83 -12.24 14.69 35.52
C HIS A 83 -11.73 13.64 36.54
N ALA A 84 -11.16 14.13 37.65
CA ALA A 84 -11.11 13.55 39.00
C ALA A 84 -10.01 12.52 39.37
N SER A 85 -8.94 13.08 39.96
CA SER A 85 -8.40 12.82 41.31
C SER A 85 -8.43 11.41 41.91
N VAL A 86 -7.26 10.91 42.37
CA VAL A 86 -6.90 10.73 43.81
C VAL A 86 -5.49 10.11 43.92
N GLU A 87 -4.75 10.59 44.92
CA GLU A 87 -3.40 10.21 45.37
C GLU A 87 -3.29 8.77 45.89
N GLY A 88 -2.07 8.23 45.97
CA GLY A 88 -1.76 7.23 46.99
C GLY A 88 -0.73 6.15 46.64
N SER A 89 0.49 6.36 47.13
CA SER A 89 1.39 5.41 47.83
C SER A 89 1.71 4.01 47.29
N ALA A 90 2.97 3.65 47.56
CA ALA A 90 3.68 2.44 47.18
C ALA A 90 3.14 1.11 47.78
N ALA A 91 3.36 0.07 46.96
CA ALA A 91 3.73 -1.31 47.27
C ALA A 91 2.75 -2.22 48.02
N SER A 92 2.23 -3.23 47.33
CA SER A 92 2.25 -4.64 47.76
C SER A 92 1.63 -5.59 46.71
N ASP A 93 2.13 -6.82 46.75
CA ASP A 93 1.49 -8.09 46.38
C ASP A 93 1.50 -8.62 44.94
N ALA A 94 2.33 -9.64 44.80
CA ALA A 94 2.15 -10.75 43.89
C ALA A 94 0.91 -11.57 44.28
N LEU A 95 -0.07 -11.71 43.36
CA LEU A 95 -0.47 -12.96 42.71
C LEU A 95 -1.78 -12.74 41.90
N ALA A 96 -1.88 -13.45 40.78
CA ALA A 96 -3.11 -13.91 40.11
C ALA A 96 -3.77 -13.06 39.00
N ARG A 97 -3.83 -13.73 37.83
CA ARG A 97 -4.88 -13.68 36.78
C ARG A 97 -4.94 -12.42 35.90
N THR A 98 -5.33 -12.45 34.63
CA THR A 98 -5.58 -13.44 33.57
C THR A 98 -6.02 -12.60 32.35
N LYS A 99 -5.73 -13.07 31.13
CA LYS A 99 -6.35 -12.68 29.84
C LYS A 99 -6.13 -11.25 29.31
N SER A 100 -5.46 -11.22 28.16
CA SER A 100 -6.02 -10.82 26.86
C SER A 100 -5.12 -9.84 26.13
N ARG A 101 -4.26 -10.38 25.25
CA ARG A 101 -3.89 -9.74 23.97
C ARG A 101 -3.86 -10.80 22.87
N PHE A 102 -5.03 -11.38 22.64
CA PHE A 102 -5.39 -11.87 21.31
C PHE A 102 -5.52 -10.63 20.42
N VAL A 103 -4.46 -10.28 19.70
CA VAL A 103 -4.48 -9.48 18.46
C VAL A 103 -3.35 -10.03 17.60
N TRP A 104 -3.64 -11.06 16.81
CA TRP A 104 -3.96 -10.98 15.37
C TRP A 104 -2.68 -10.68 14.57
N GLY A 105 -2.08 -11.63 13.85
CA GLY A 105 -2.76 -12.54 12.95
C GLY A 105 -3.13 -11.88 11.62
N VAL A 106 -2.45 -10.80 11.19
CA VAL A 106 -2.39 -10.32 9.79
C VAL A 106 -1.10 -9.53 9.57
N VAL A 107 -0.04 -10.17 9.08
CA VAL A 107 1.09 -9.46 8.42
C VAL A 107 1.32 -10.18 7.11
N GLY A 108 0.73 -9.62 6.05
CA GLY A 108 0.62 -10.23 4.73
C GLY A 108 -0.50 -9.62 3.88
N VAL A 109 -1.31 -8.73 4.46
CA VAL A 109 -2.21 -7.83 3.74
C VAL A 109 -1.78 -6.40 4.06
N ALA A 110 -1.68 -5.57 3.02
CA ALA A 110 -1.28 -4.14 3.01
C ALA A 110 0.23 -3.83 2.80
N LEU A 111 0.68 -3.94 1.56
CA LEU A 111 1.51 -2.91 0.91
C LEU A 111 0.62 -2.32 -0.20
N MET A 112 -0.30 -1.42 0.15
CA MET A 112 -0.13 0.05 0.21
C MET A 112 -0.32 0.71 -1.17
N SER A 113 -1.58 1.05 -1.44
CA SER A 113 -2.02 2.41 -1.75
C SER A 113 -0.97 3.39 -2.29
N LEU A 114 -1.11 3.76 -3.56
CA LEU A 114 -0.71 5.07 -4.07
C LEU A 114 -1.95 5.83 -4.59
N ILE A 115 -2.34 6.79 -3.74
CA ILE A 115 -3.14 8.02 -3.93
C ILE A 115 -2.33 8.96 -4.86
N LEU A 116 -2.81 9.84 -5.75
CA LEU A 116 -4.11 10.38 -6.21
C LEU A 116 -3.83 11.17 -7.51
N GLY A 117 -4.88 11.56 -8.24
CA GLY A 117 -4.78 12.62 -9.26
C GLY A 117 -6.12 13.09 -9.82
N ILE A 118 -6.93 13.79 -9.00
CA ILE A 118 -8.09 14.54 -9.48
C ILE A 118 -7.60 15.77 -10.23
N ALA A 119 -8.07 15.97 -11.46
CA ALA A 119 -8.15 17.29 -12.08
C ALA A 119 -9.54 17.45 -12.71
N ALA A 120 -10.41 18.12 -11.97
CA ALA A 120 -11.62 18.71 -12.52
C ALA A 120 -11.21 19.93 -13.35
N LEU A 121 -11.54 19.94 -14.64
CA LEU A 121 -11.66 21.17 -15.41
C LEU A 121 -13.06 21.24 -16.00
N SER A 122 -13.86 22.09 -15.40
CA SER A 122 -15.12 22.61 -15.91
C SER A 122 -14.85 23.37 -17.22
N SER A 123 -15.46 22.95 -18.33
CA SER A 123 -15.70 23.83 -19.47
C SER A 123 -17.20 24.16 -19.53
N LEU A 124 -17.49 25.44 -19.32
CA LEU A 124 -18.78 26.06 -19.55
C LEU A 124 -19.07 26.01 -21.05
N SER A 125 -19.97 25.12 -21.47
CA SER A 125 -20.62 25.26 -22.78
C SER A 125 -21.76 26.25 -22.64
N VAL A 126 -21.56 27.46 -23.16
CA VAL A 126 -22.63 28.45 -23.36
C VAL A 126 -23.68 27.84 -24.27
N GLY A 127 -24.88 27.60 -23.72
CA GLY A 127 -26.05 27.19 -24.49
C GLY A 127 -26.61 28.39 -25.26
N SER A 128 -26.64 28.28 -26.58
CA SER A 128 -27.53 29.07 -27.43
C SER A 128 -28.59 28.11 -27.98
N ALA A 129 -29.87 28.45 -27.78
CA ALA A 129 -31.01 27.82 -28.42
C ALA A 129 -31.92 28.95 -28.95
N PRO A 130 -32.90 28.70 -29.83
CA PRO A 130 -33.13 27.53 -30.68
C PRO A 130 -33.29 27.90 -32.17
N SER A 131 -33.33 26.92 -33.07
CA SER A 131 -34.07 27.07 -34.33
C SER A 131 -34.63 25.73 -34.76
N THR A 132 -35.94 25.74 -34.92
CA THR A 132 -36.85 24.67 -35.30
C THR A 132 -36.55 24.16 -36.71
N GLY A 133 -36.39 22.85 -36.87
CA GLY A 133 -36.30 22.19 -38.16
C GLY A 133 -36.43 20.68 -37.98
N ALA A 134 -37.61 20.14 -38.30
CA ALA A 134 -37.87 18.71 -38.31
C ALA A 134 -37.24 18.05 -39.53
N VAL A 135 -36.39 17.03 -39.37
CA VAL A 135 -36.17 15.91 -40.31
C VAL A 135 -35.50 14.74 -39.56
N GLU A 136 -36.07 13.54 -39.76
CA GLU A 136 -35.58 12.16 -39.54
C GLU A 136 -35.11 11.70 -38.15
N ALA A 137 -35.95 10.83 -37.56
CA ALA A 137 -35.58 9.87 -36.54
C ALA A 137 -34.58 8.86 -37.11
N GLN A 138 -33.29 9.16 -36.97
CA GLN A 138 -32.25 8.13 -37.02
C GLN A 138 -32.42 7.20 -35.81
N PRO A 139 -32.36 5.87 -35.98
CA PRO A 139 -32.28 4.99 -34.84
C PRO A 139 -30.98 5.35 -34.12
N VAL A 140 -31.11 5.82 -32.88
CA VAL A 140 -30.02 5.78 -31.90
C VAL A 140 -29.65 4.32 -31.77
N ALA A 141 -28.68 3.91 -32.59
CA ALA A 141 -27.92 2.71 -32.37
C ALA A 141 -27.37 2.85 -30.96
N ALA A 142 -27.98 2.10 -30.04
CA ALA A 142 -27.39 1.79 -28.76
C ALA A 142 -25.94 1.42 -29.05
N ALA A 143 -25.02 2.29 -28.61
CA ALA A 143 -23.59 2.01 -28.63
C ALA A 143 -23.39 0.78 -27.74
N THR A 144 -23.52 -0.38 -28.38
CA THR A 144 -23.26 -1.68 -27.79
C THR A 144 -21.79 -1.67 -27.42
N ALA A 145 -21.51 -2.02 -26.17
CA ALA A 145 -20.20 -2.33 -25.65
C ALA A 145 -19.35 -3.04 -26.73
N GLY A 146 -18.33 -2.33 -27.23
CA GLY A 146 -17.56 -2.76 -28.38
C GLY A 146 -16.14 -2.20 -28.39
N GLN A 147 -15.59 -1.83 -27.25
CA GLN A 147 -14.15 -1.76 -27.13
C GLN A 147 -13.65 -3.21 -27.10
N SER A 148 -12.90 -3.61 -28.12
CA SER A 148 -12.19 -4.89 -28.12
C SER A 148 -11.40 -5.00 -26.83
N GLU A 149 -11.73 -5.99 -25.99
CA GLU A 149 -11.06 -6.19 -24.70
C GLU A 149 -9.57 -6.43 -24.97
N THR A 150 -8.71 -5.65 -24.32
CA THR A 150 -7.26 -5.81 -24.49
C THR A 150 -6.81 -7.16 -23.93
N GLU A 151 -5.62 -7.61 -24.37
CA GLU A 151 -5.05 -8.86 -23.90
C GLU A 151 -4.85 -8.88 -22.37
N ALA A 152 -4.41 -7.74 -21.80
CA ALA A 152 -4.19 -7.60 -20.36
C ALA A 152 -5.50 -7.71 -19.57
N VAL A 153 -6.59 -7.05 -20.01
CA VAL A 153 -7.90 -7.14 -19.33
C VAL A 153 -8.45 -8.57 -19.42
N ARG A 154 -8.32 -9.22 -20.57
CA ARG A 154 -8.74 -10.62 -20.76
C ARG A 154 -7.95 -11.56 -19.85
N ALA A 155 -6.63 -11.38 -19.78
CA ALA A 155 -5.77 -12.18 -18.91
C ALA A 155 -6.12 -11.98 -17.43
N ALA A 156 -6.32 -10.74 -17.00
CA ALA A 156 -6.74 -10.42 -15.64
C ALA A 156 -8.08 -11.07 -15.28
N ARG A 157 -9.07 -10.98 -16.16
CA ARG A 157 -10.39 -11.61 -15.99
C ARG A 157 -10.28 -13.13 -15.89
N ALA A 158 -9.50 -13.76 -16.78
CA ALA A 158 -9.29 -15.20 -16.78
C ALA A 158 -8.61 -15.66 -15.47
N TRP A 159 -7.65 -14.88 -14.98
CA TRP A 159 -6.99 -15.17 -13.70
C TRP A 159 -7.94 -15.04 -12.52
N LEU A 160 -8.78 -13.99 -12.48
CA LEU A 160 -9.80 -13.83 -11.43
C LEU A 160 -10.80 -14.99 -11.41
N ALA A 161 -11.17 -15.52 -12.59
CA ALA A 161 -12.06 -16.68 -12.71
C ALA A 161 -11.47 -17.95 -12.07
N LEU A 162 -10.15 -18.12 -12.07
CA LEU A 162 -9.50 -19.22 -11.33
C LEU A 162 -9.77 -19.09 -9.83
N GLY A 163 -9.73 -17.86 -9.31
CA GLY A 163 -10.04 -17.60 -7.91
C GLY A 163 -11.52 -17.80 -7.58
N ASP A 164 -12.42 -17.50 -8.51
CA ASP A 164 -13.86 -17.74 -8.31
C ASP A 164 -14.18 -19.24 -8.26
N GLN A 165 -13.42 -20.06 -8.99
CA GLN A 165 -13.53 -21.52 -9.02
C GLN A 165 -12.76 -22.23 -7.89
N GLY A 166 -12.09 -21.49 -7.01
CA GLY A 166 -11.26 -22.06 -5.96
C GLY A 166 -9.99 -22.77 -6.46
N ARG A 167 -9.56 -22.51 -7.70
CA ARG A 167 -8.38 -23.11 -8.33
C ARG A 167 -7.10 -22.40 -7.91
N TRP A 168 -6.80 -22.40 -6.61
CA TRP A 168 -5.72 -21.61 -6.01
C TRP A 168 -4.34 -21.90 -6.59
N ASN A 169 -4.02 -23.18 -6.80
CA ASN A 169 -2.75 -23.60 -7.39
C ASN A 169 -2.56 -23.07 -8.81
N ASP A 170 -3.65 -22.97 -9.59
CA ASP A 170 -3.59 -22.48 -10.96
C ASP A 170 -3.45 -20.97 -10.98
N GLY A 171 -4.19 -20.26 -10.12
CA GLY A 171 -4.03 -18.84 -9.89
C GLY A 171 -2.60 -18.50 -9.44
N TRP A 172 -2.02 -19.28 -8.53
CA TRP A 172 -0.63 -19.15 -8.09
C TRP A 172 0.36 -19.29 -9.24
N ARG A 173 0.24 -20.33 -10.09
CA ARG A 173 1.15 -20.55 -11.23
C ARG A 173 1.06 -19.45 -12.29
N ALA A 174 -0.09 -18.78 -12.38
CA ALA A 174 -0.32 -17.66 -13.29
C ALA A 174 0.15 -16.29 -12.74
N THR A 175 0.73 -16.26 -11.53
CA THR A 175 1.41 -15.07 -11.01
C THR A 175 2.85 -14.94 -11.53
N SER A 176 3.42 -13.75 -11.39
CA SER A 176 4.78 -13.44 -11.83
C SER A 176 5.83 -14.28 -11.10
N LYS A 177 7.03 -14.37 -11.66
CA LYS A 177 8.17 -14.96 -10.93
C LYS A 177 8.42 -14.21 -9.62
N SER A 178 8.39 -12.88 -9.65
CA SER A 178 8.62 -12.03 -8.47
C SER A 178 7.60 -12.28 -7.35
N PHE A 179 6.33 -12.53 -7.69
CA PHE A 179 5.30 -12.89 -6.72
C PHE A 179 5.57 -14.26 -6.10
N ARG A 180 5.97 -15.22 -6.93
CA ARG A 180 6.27 -16.59 -6.51
C ARG A 180 7.55 -16.72 -5.68
N ASP A 181 8.53 -15.85 -5.89
CA ASP A 181 9.76 -15.81 -5.09
C ASP A 181 9.50 -15.29 -3.66
N LEU A 182 8.43 -14.50 -3.45
CA LEU A 182 8.12 -13.83 -2.18
C LEU A 182 7.03 -14.53 -1.36
N ASN A 183 6.39 -15.57 -1.89
CA ASN A 183 5.25 -16.21 -1.27
C ASN A 183 5.25 -17.72 -1.57
N THR A 184 4.35 -18.49 -0.98
CA THR A 184 4.23 -19.94 -1.23
C THR A 184 2.82 -20.28 -1.69
N PRO A 185 2.63 -21.37 -2.46
CA PRO A 185 1.30 -21.81 -2.89
C PRO A 185 0.36 -22.08 -1.70
N ALA A 186 0.90 -22.59 -0.58
CA ALA A 186 0.13 -22.86 0.62
C ALA A 186 -0.40 -21.57 1.27
N VAL A 187 0.48 -20.58 1.49
CA VAL A 187 0.09 -19.28 2.06
C VAL A 187 -0.90 -18.55 1.13
N TRP A 188 -0.66 -18.59 -0.18
CA TRP A 188 -1.58 -18.02 -1.17
C TRP A 188 -2.98 -18.64 -1.10
N ALA A 189 -3.08 -19.97 -1.08
CA ALA A 189 -4.35 -20.68 -1.02
C ALA A 189 -5.11 -20.33 0.28
N GLU A 190 -4.43 -20.39 1.42
CA GLU A 190 -5.02 -20.10 2.73
C GLU A 190 -5.57 -18.66 2.81
N VAL A 191 -4.77 -17.68 2.38
CA VAL A 191 -5.18 -16.27 2.39
C VAL A 191 -6.33 -16.03 1.40
N SER A 192 -6.25 -16.60 0.20
CA SER A 192 -7.29 -16.47 -0.82
C SER A 192 -8.62 -17.04 -0.35
N GLU A 193 -8.59 -18.21 0.29
CA GLU A 193 -9.78 -18.86 0.84
C GLU A 193 -10.40 -18.03 1.97
N ARG A 194 -9.57 -17.49 2.88
CA ARG A 194 -10.02 -16.63 3.98
C ARG A 194 -10.68 -15.33 3.49
N VAL A 195 -10.16 -14.74 2.41
CA VAL A 195 -10.69 -13.49 1.83
C VAL A 195 -11.93 -13.76 0.98
N ARG A 196 -11.98 -14.85 0.20
CA ARG A 196 -13.06 -15.11 -0.75
C ARG A 196 -14.28 -15.79 -0.14
N LYS A 197 -14.13 -16.64 0.88
CA LYS A 197 -15.27 -17.30 1.54
C LYS A 197 -16.34 -16.33 2.03
N PRO A 198 -16.01 -15.21 2.72
CA PRO A 198 -17.01 -14.25 3.18
C PRO A 198 -17.78 -13.54 2.05
N LEU A 199 -17.17 -13.39 0.86
CA LEU A 199 -17.79 -12.68 -0.26
C LEU A 199 -18.96 -13.45 -0.87
N GLY A 200 -18.93 -14.78 -0.79
CA GLY A 200 -19.90 -15.65 -1.45
C GLY A 200 -19.66 -15.76 -2.96
N ALA A 201 -20.66 -16.29 -3.69
CA ALA A 201 -20.56 -16.51 -5.12
C ALA A 201 -20.38 -15.18 -5.90
N MET A 202 -19.56 -15.20 -6.93
CA MET A 202 -19.39 -14.09 -7.87
C MET A 202 -20.58 -14.06 -8.84
N LEU A 203 -21.30 -12.93 -8.90
CA LEU A 203 -22.54 -12.75 -9.67
C LEU A 203 -22.30 -12.03 -10.99
N SER A 204 -21.60 -10.89 -10.96
CA SER A 204 -21.18 -10.15 -12.16
C SER A 204 -19.78 -9.54 -12.01
N ARG A 205 -19.05 -9.38 -13.13
CA ARG A 205 -17.74 -8.72 -13.18
C ARG A 205 -17.57 -7.93 -14.48
N THR A 206 -17.40 -6.62 -14.35
CA THR A 206 -17.26 -5.70 -15.49
C THR A 206 -15.96 -4.93 -15.38
N ALA A 207 -15.18 -4.84 -16.47
CA ALA A 207 -13.97 -4.04 -16.50
C ALA A 207 -14.33 -2.55 -16.44
N LEU A 208 -13.64 -1.80 -15.58
CA LEU A 208 -13.85 -0.36 -15.39
C LEU A 208 -12.78 0.46 -16.08
N SER A 209 -11.52 0.09 -15.89
CA SER A 209 -10.39 0.84 -16.43
C SER A 209 -9.17 -0.05 -16.61
N GLN A 210 -8.31 0.37 -17.51
CA GLN A 210 -6.97 -0.15 -17.68
C GLN A 210 -6.01 1.04 -17.73
N GLU A 211 -4.91 0.97 -16.99
CA GLU A 211 -3.87 2.00 -16.96
C GLU A 211 -2.49 1.36 -16.96
N THR A 212 -1.59 1.87 -17.79
CA THR A 212 -0.17 1.53 -17.75
C THR A 212 0.54 2.45 -16.76
N VAL A 213 1.08 1.88 -15.69
CA VAL A 213 1.88 2.62 -14.70
C VAL A 213 3.37 2.43 -15.02
N PRO A 214 4.11 3.51 -15.33
CA PRO A 214 5.55 3.43 -15.56
C PRO A 214 6.29 3.01 -14.29
N ALA A 215 6.96 1.86 -14.34
CA ALA A 215 7.82 1.36 -13.27
C ALA A 215 9.10 0.79 -13.91
N PRO A 216 10.31 1.14 -13.44
CA PRO A 216 11.52 0.45 -13.88
C PRO A 216 11.55 -0.99 -13.35
N PRO A 217 12.06 -1.99 -14.11
CA PRO A 217 12.59 -1.93 -15.48
C PRO A 217 11.53 -2.02 -16.58
N ALA A 218 10.31 -2.45 -16.26
CA ALA A 218 9.17 -2.56 -17.18
C ALA A 218 7.88 -2.09 -16.49
N GLY A 219 7.03 -1.38 -17.24
CA GLY A 219 5.75 -0.87 -16.73
C GLY A 219 4.80 -1.97 -16.26
N VAL A 220 3.85 -1.59 -15.41
CA VAL A 220 2.80 -2.47 -14.87
C VAL A 220 1.47 -2.07 -15.48
N GLU A 221 0.72 -3.04 -15.99
CA GLU A 221 -0.67 -2.85 -16.39
C GLU A 221 -1.58 -3.02 -15.18
N VAL A 222 -2.40 -2.02 -14.89
CA VAL A 222 -3.35 -2.04 -13.79
C VAL A 222 -4.76 -2.08 -14.36
N VAL A 223 -5.49 -3.14 -14.08
CA VAL A 223 -6.88 -3.33 -14.53
C VAL A 223 -7.80 -3.31 -13.32
N LYS A 224 -8.83 -2.47 -13.36
CA LYS A 224 -9.87 -2.42 -12.33
C LYS A 224 -11.16 -3.05 -12.84
N PHE A 225 -11.79 -3.87 -12.01
CA PHE A 225 -13.10 -4.45 -12.25
C PHE A 225 -14.08 -4.01 -11.16
N ARG A 226 -15.33 -3.77 -11.57
CA ARG A 226 -16.47 -3.76 -10.67
C ARG A 226 -17.01 -5.17 -10.59
N THR A 227 -17.07 -5.71 -9.39
CA THR A 227 -17.52 -7.08 -9.14
C THR A 227 -18.62 -7.09 -8.12
N SER A 228 -19.68 -7.81 -8.44
CA SER A 228 -20.78 -8.07 -7.53
C SER A 228 -20.66 -9.49 -7.01
N PHE A 229 -20.39 -9.63 -5.71
CA PHE A 229 -20.47 -10.90 -5.01
C PHE A 229 -21.77 -10.98 -4.21
N ALA A 230 -22.22 -12.20 -3.91
CA ALA A 230 -23.46 -12.44 -3.17
C ALA A 230 -23.56 -11.67 -1.85
N ASN A 231 -22.43 -11.54 -1.12
CA ASN A 231 -22.37 -10.84 0.16
C ASN A 231 -21.62 -9.48 0.08
N LYS A 232 -21.20 -9.07 -1.12
CA LYS A 232 -20.50 -7.80 -1.37
C LYS A 232 -20.79 -7.30 -2.80
N PRO A 233 -21.89 -6.55 -2.99
CA PRO A 233 -22.43 -6.27 -4.33
C PRO A 233 -21.64 -5.22 -5.13
N GLU A 234 -20.80 -4.41 -4.47
CA GLU A 234 -20.02 -3.32 -5.08
C GLU A 234 -18.54 -3.40 -4.71
N ALA A 235 -17.91 -4.55 -4.98
CA ALA A 235 -16.46 -4.69 -4.79
C ALA A 235 -15.68 -4.11 -5.97
N ILE A 236 -14.50 -3.56 -5.69
CA ILE A 236 -13.54 -3.18 -6.73
C ILE A 236 -12.34 -4.13 -6.65
N GLU A 237 -12.13 -4.89 -7.72
CA GLU A 237 -10.94 -5.74 -7.89
C GLU A 237 -9.92 -4.99 -8.73
N THR A 238 -8.77 -4.65 -8.14
CA THR A 238 -7.62 -4.09 -8.87
C THR A 238 -6.58 -5.18 -9.08
N VAL A 239 -6.31 -5.52 -10.33
CA VAL A 239 -5.32 -6.52 -10.72
C VAL A 239 -4.16 -5.83 -11.42
N SER A 240 -2.95 -6.06 -10.92
CA SER A 240 -1.72 -5.56 -11.52
C SER A 240 -1.02 -6.70 -12.25
N LEU A 241 -0.63 -6.46 -13.50
CA LEU A 241 0.00 -7.43 -14.38
C LEU A 241 1.29 -6.87 -14.98
N VAL A 242 2.22 -7.77 -15.24
CA VAL A 242 3.40 -7.49 -16.07
C VAL A 242 3.46 -8.51 -17.19
N ARG A 243 4.16 -8.16 -18.27
CA ARG A 243 4.47 -9.11 -19.32
C ARG A 243 5.77 -9.83 -18.95
N GLU A 244 5.68 -11.12 -18.66
CA GLU A 244 6.84 -12.00 -18.55
C GLU A 244 6.87 -12.87 -19.81
N ASP A 245 7.93 -12.72 -20.61
CA ASP A 245 8.04 -13.30 -21.95
C ASP A 245 6.87 -12.85 -22.84
N ALA A 246 6.04 -13.79 -23.30
CA ALA A 246 4.85 -13.54 -24.11
C ALA A 246 3.55 -13.53 -23.28
N ASP A 247 3.62 -13.85 -21.99
CA ASP A 247 2.44 -14.05 -21.14
C ASP A 247 2.21 -12.88 -20.20
N TRP A 248 0.93 -12.56 -19.98
CA TRP A 248 0.53 -11.72 -18.86
C TRP A 248 0.59 -12.50 -17.56
N LYS A 249 1.36 -12.00 -16.59
CA LYS A 249 1.48 -12.56 -15.25
C LYS A 249 1.01 -11.57 -14.21
N VAL A 250 0.24 -12.05 -13.25
CA VAL A 250 -0.28 -11.21 -12.16
C VAL A 250 0.82 -10.97 -11.12
N VAL A 251 1.10 -9.71 -10.82
CA VAL A 251 2.03 -9.30 -9.76
C VAL A 251 1.31 -8.93 -8.46
N GLY A 252 0.00 -8.70 -8.52
CA GLY A 252 -0.78 -8.37 -7.34
C GLY A 252 -2.27 -8.28 -7.60
N ILE A 253 -3.05 -8.49 -6.55
CA ILE A 253 -4.49 -8.25 -6.49
C ILE A 253 -4.80 -7.43 -5.24
N PHE A 254 -5.72 -6.48 -5.40
CA PHE A 254 -6.36 -5.78 -4.29
C PHE A 254 -7.88 -5.85 -4.46
N LEU A 255 -8.59 -6.04 -3.36
CA LEU A 255 -10.05 -6.13 -3.31
C LEU A 255 -10.56 -5.12 -2.28
N GLU A 256 -11.31 -4.12 -2.76
CA GLU A 256 -11.92 -3.06 -1.94
C GLU A 256 -13.36 -3.35 -1.58
#